data_AF-A0A8C3US15-F1
#
_entry.id   AF-A0A8C3US15-F1
#
_cell.length_a   1.000
_cell.length_b   1.000
_cell.length_c   1.000
_cell.angle_alpha   90.00
_cell.angle_beta   90.00
_cell.angle_gamma   90.00
#
_symmetry.space_group_name_H-M   'P 1'
#
loop_
_entity.id
_entity.type
_entity.pdbx_description
1 polymer ?
#
loop_
_entity_poly.entity_id
_entity_poly.type
_entity_poly.pdbx_seq_one_letter_code
_entity_poly.pdbx_strand_id
1 'polypeptide(L)'
;MDFSVVTIGQVQNVLSAMQKNLECPICLDVVQEPVSTKCDHIFCRFCMFKLLSKKKKGVVECPLCKTEVTKRSLKENSKFKQLIEGLLETIHAFELDTGVNPAFNYAQP
;
A
#
# COMPACT_ATOMS: atom_id res chain seq x y z
N MET A 1 -30.59 -7.70 -18.80
CA MET A 1 -29.64 -7.42 -17.70
C MET A 1 -28.32 -8.01 -18.13
N ASP A 2 -27.34 -7.18 -18.47
CA ASP A 2 -26.03 -7.66 -18.92
C ASP A 2 -25.26 -8.22 -17.71
N PHE A 3 -25.20 -9.55 -17.62
CA PHE A 3 -24.48 -10.26 -16.56
C PHE A 3 -22.99 -9.85 -16.52
N SER A 4 -22.43 -9.38 -17.64
CA SER A 4 -21.04 -8.93 -17.77
C SER A 4 -20.74 -7.69 -16.93
N VAL A 5 -21.69 -6.75 -16.81
CA VAL A 5 -21.52 -5.51 -16.00
C VAL A 5 -21.51 -5.82 -14.51
N VAL A 6 -22.32 -6.79 -14.06
CA VAL A 6 -22.38 -7.19 -12.64
C VAL A 6 -21.06 -7.82 -12.18
N THR A 7 -20.42 -8.62 -13.04
CA THR A 7 -19.13 -9.26 -12.73
C THR A 7 -17.96 -8.27 -12.72
N ILE A 8 -17.94 -7.28 -13.62
CA ILE A 8 -16.89 -6.25 -13.67
C ILE A 8 -16.87 -5.42 -12.38
N GLY A 9 -18.04 -5.00 -11.89
CA GLY A 9 -18.14 -4.23 -10.65
C GLY A 9 -17.66 -5.00 -9.41
N GLN A 10 -17.90 -6.31 -9.35
CA GLN A 10 -17.38 -7.16 -8.27
C GLN A 10 -15.86 -7.24 -8.29
N VAL A 11 -15.26 -7.47 -9.46
CA VAL A 11 -13.80 -7.53 -9.61
C VAL A 11 -13.15 -6.18 -9.28
N GLN A 12 -13.74 -5.08 -9.76
CA GLN A 12 -13.30 -3.72 -9.43
C GLN A 12 -13.23 -3.51 -7.91
N ASN A 13 -14.30 -3.85 -7.17
CA ASN A 13 -14.34 -3.69 -5.71
C ASN A 13 -13.25 -4.49 -4.99
N VAL A 14 -12.96 -5.72 -5.45
CA VAL A 14 -11.89 -6.54 -4.89
C VAL A 14 -10.52 -5.91 -5.18
N LEU A 15 -10.27 -5.45 -6.40
CA LEU A 15 -9.02 -4.79 -6.77
C LEU A 15 -8.80 -3.50 -5.95
N SER A 16 -9.84 -2.67 -5.78
CA SER A 16 -9.77 -1.46 -4.94
C SER A 16 -9.49 -1.79 -3.48
N ALA A 17 -10.11 -2.86 -2.93
CA ALA A 17 -9.87 -3.30 -1.56
C ALA A 17 -8.45 -3.85 -1.36
N MET A 18 -7.93 -4.60 -2.35
CA MET A 18 -6.55 -5.08 -2.33
C MET A 18 -5.56 -3.93 -2.39
N GLN A 19 -5.81 -2.91 -3.23
CA GLN A 19 -4.95 -1.73 -3.33
C GLN A 19 -4.86 -1.01 -1.98
N LYS A 20 -6.00 -0.84 -1.30
CA LYS A 20 -6.08 -0.23 0.03
C LYS A 20 -5.26 -0.97 1.09
N ASN A 21 -5.25 -2.30 1.04
CA ASN A 21 -4.43 -3.10 1.96
C ASN A 21 -2.92 -2.93 1.74
N LEU A 22 -2.52 -2.38 0.58
CA LEU A 22 -1.13 -2.10 0.23
C LEU A 22 -0.79 -0.59 0.34
N GLU A 23 -1.65 0.21 0.98
CA GLU A 23 -1.37 1.61 1.25
C GLU A 23 -0.47 1.79 2.47
N CYS A 24 0.40 2.78 2.39
CA CYS A 24 1.21 3.22 3.49
C CYS A 24 0.35 4.03 4.46
N PRO A 25 0.25 3.64 5.74
CA PRO A 25 -0.57 4.35 6.73
C PRO A 25 -0.04 5.75 7.11
N ILE A 26 1.07 6.19 6.51
CA ILE A 26 1.67 7.52 6.75
C ILE A 26 1.32 8.50 5.64
N CYS A 27 1.48 8.09 4.37
CA CYS A 27 1.18 8.94 3.21
C CYS A 27 -0.17 8.65 2.58
N LEU A 28 -0.85 7.57 2.99
CA LEU A 28 -2.15 7.13 2.48
C LEU A 28 -2.14 6.91 0.96
N ASP A 29 -1.02 6.38 0.47
CA ASP A 29 -0.78 6.04 -0.92
C ASP A 29 -0.11 4.67 -0.98
N VAL A 30 -0.16 4.00 -2.13
CA VAL A 30 0.44 2.69 -2.36
C VAL A 30 1.91 2.70 -1.89
N VAL A 31 2.28 1.67 -1.12
CA VAL A 31 3.62 1.62 -0.52
C VAL A 31 4.71 1.62 -1.59
N GLN A 32 5.59 2.62 -1.56
CA GLN A 32 6.79 2.68 -2.39
C GLN A 32 8.02 2.25 -1.59
N GLU A 33 8.84 1.35 -2.16
CA GLU A 33 10.00 0.76 -1.48
C GLU A 33 9.62 0.22 -0.08
N PRO A 34 8.82 -0.86 -0.01
CA PRO A 34 8.27 -1.34 1.26
C PRO A 34 9.36 -1.73 2.26
N VAL A 35 9.29 -1.16 3.45
CA VAL A 35 10.09 -1.55 4.60
C VAL A 35 9.20 -2.13 5.69
N SER A 36 9.58 -3.31 6.18
CA SER A 36 8.98 -3.96 7.34
C SER A 36 9.68 -3.51 8.62
N THR A 37 8.87 -3.24 9.62
CA THR A 37 9.32 -2.98 11.00
C THR A 37 9.45 -4.29 11.78
N LYS A 38 10.08 -4.26 12.97
CA LYS A 38 10.15 -5.45 13.86
C LYS A 38 8.79 -5.93 14.36
N CYS A 39 7.76 -5.07 14.30
CA CYS A 39 6.38 -5.39 14.62
C CYS A 39 5.56 -5.75 13.37
N ASP A 40 6.24 -6.18 12.29
CA ASP A 40 5.67 -6.66 11.01
C ASP A 40 4.91 -5.64 10.16
N HIS A 41 4.56 -4.47 10.70
CA HIS A 41 3.93 -3.38 9.94
C HIS A 41 4.84 -2.83 8.82
N ILE A 42 4.21 -2.48 7.70
CA ILE A 42 4.86 -2.06 6.45
C ILE A 42 4.57 -0.59 6.14
N PHE A 43 5.59 0.10 5.66
CA PHE A 43 5.53 1.52 5.30
C PHE A 43 6.43 1.79 4.10
N CYS A 44 6.30 2.96 3.47
CA CYS A 44 7.30 3.42 2.50
C CYS A 44 8.63 3.67 3.20
N ARG A 45 9.74 3.32 2.53
CA ARG A 45 11.10 3.64 2.99
C ARG A 45 11.24 5.12 3.30
N PHE A 46 10.86 5.99 2.38
CA PHE A 46 10.94 7.44 2.58
C PHE A 46 10.14 7.92 3.81
N CYS A 47 8.92 7.42 3.99
CA CYS A 47 8.05 7.78 5.13
C CYS A 47 8.70 7.44 6.47
N MET A 48 9.26 6.23 6.60
CA MET A 48 9.93 5.81 7.83
C MET A 48 11.22 6.58 8.10
N PHE A 49 12.04 6.82 7.07
CA PHE A 49 13.26 7.60 7.21
C PHE A 49 12.96 9.04 7.62
N LYS A 50 11.93 9.66 7.04
CA LYS A 50 11.49 11.02 7.42
C LYS A 50 11.05 11.09 8.88
N LEU A 51 10.33 10.08 9.38
CA LEU A 51 9.94 10.02 10.79
C LEU A 51 11.14 9.85 11.72
N LEU A 52 12.06 8.95 11.37
CA LEU A 52 13.29 8.71 12.16
C LEU A 52 14.18 9.96 12.22
N SER A 53 14.34 10.68 11.11
CA SER A 53 15.14 11.90 11.04
C SER A 53 14.60 13.06 11.90
N LYS A 54 13.30 13.06 12.23
CA LYS A 54 12.69 14.08 13.10
C LYS A 54 13.02 13.89 14.59
N LYS A 55 13.48 12.71 15.01
CA LYS A 55 13.77 12.41 16.44
C LYS A 55 15.27 12.40 16.70
N LYS A 56 15.72 13.23 17.66
CA LYS A 56 17.14 13.35 18.05
C LYS A 56 17.82 12.02 18.43
N LYS A 57 17.06 11.04 18.94
CA LYS A 57 17.58 9.74 19.38
C LYS A 57 17.56 8.65 18.29
N GLY A 58 17.03 8.93 17.09
CA GLY A 58 16.92 7.92 16.02
C GLY A 58 15.98 6.75 16.32
N VAL A 59 15.05 6.97 17.25
CA VAL A 59 14.05 6.02 17.74
C VAL A 59 12.68 6.67 17.60
N VAL A 60 11.73 5.96 16.98
CA VAL A 60 10.33 6.37 16.81
C VAL A 60 9.41 5.25 17.26
N GLU A 61 8.14 5.56 17.48
CA GLU A 61 7.10 4.56 17.71
C GLU A 61 6.41 4.23 16.40
N CYS A 62 6.10 2.95 16.19
CA CYS A 62 5.28 2.51 15.06
C CYS A 62 3.93 3.24 15.09
N PRO A 63 3.51 3.92 14.00
CA PRO A 63 2.24 4.65 13.97
C PRO A 63 1.03 3.80 14.36
N LEU A 64 1.05 2.50 14.00
CA LEU A 64 -0.06 1.55 14.15
C LEU A 64 -0.13 0.91 15.55
N CYS A 65 0.98 0.39 16.06
CA CYS A 65 0.99 -0.39 17.31
C CYS A 65 1.88 0.17 18.42
N LYS A 66 2.48 1.35 18.21
CA LYS A 66 3.37 2.06 19.15
C LYS A 66 4.66 1.32 19.54
N THR A 67 4.93 0.15 18.96
CA THR A 67 6.19 -0.57 19.15
C THR A 67 7.38 0.28 18.70
N GLU A 68 8.47 0.26 19.46
CA GLU A 68 9.68 1.01 19.15
C GLU A 68 10.35 0.56 17.83
N VAL A 69 10.60 1.50 16.93
CA VAL A 69 11.24 1.31 15.63
C VAL A 69 12.50 2.16 15.55
N THR A 70 13.59 1.54 15.09
CA THR A 70 14.86 2.22 14.81
C THR A 70 15.25 2.04 13.35
N LYS A 71 16.18 2.85 12.84
CA LYS A 71 16.71 2.70 11.47
C LYS A 71 17.28 1.30 11.21
N ARG A 72 17.91 0.67 12.21
CA ARG A 72 18.46 -0.69 12.11
C ARG A 72 17.40 -1.79 12.15
N SER A 73 16.21 -1.48 12.66
CA SER A 73 15.10 -2.42 12.75
C SER A 73 14.24 -2.47 11.47
N LEU A 74 14.48 -1.56 10.52
CA LEU A 74 13.80 -1.56 9.22
C LEU A 74 14.48 -2.55 8.28
N LYS A 75 13.68 -3.38 7.62
CA LYS A 75 14.14 -4.32 6.60
C LYS A 75 13.35 -4.12 5.32
N GLU A 76 14.04 -4.08 4.18
CA GLU A 76 13.37 -4.08 2.88
C GLU A 76 12.58 -5.38 2.70
N ASN A 77 11.37 -5.27 2.16
CA ASN A 77 10.50 -6.41 1.95
C ASN A 77 10.24 -6.62 0.45
N SER A 78 11.14 -7.36 -0.19
CA SER A 78 11.07 -7.66 -1.62
C SER A 78 9.82 -8.44 -2.01
N LYS A 79 9.33 -9.33 -1.13
CA LYS A 79 8.07 -10.08 -1.37
C LYS A 79 6.88 -9.13 -1.41
N PHE A 80 6.80 -8.19 -0.48
CA PHE A 80 5.72 -7.21 -0.47
C PHE A 80 5.81 -6.27 -1.68
N LYS A 81 7.02 -5.92 -2.11
CA LYS A 81 7.24 -5.16 -3.35
C LYS A 81 6.67 -5.91 -4.58
N GLN A 82 6.95 -7.20 -4.71
CA GLN A 82 6.41 -8.03 -5.79
C GLN A 82 4.88 -8.12 -5.76
N LEU A 83 4.26 -8.18 -4.57
CA LEU A 83 2.80 -8.16 -4.44
C LEU A 83 2.18 -6.84 -4.93
N ILE A 84 2.82 -5.72 -4.61
CA ILE A 84 2.39 -4.40 -5.08
C ILE A 84 2.51 -4.32 -6.60
N GLU A 85 3.66 -4.69 -7.15
CA GLU A 85 3.90 -4.69 -8.60
C GLU A 85 2.86 -5.54 -9.33
N GLY A 86 2.66 -6.79 -8.89
CA GLY A 86 1.67 -7.68 -9.50
C GLY A 86 0.23 -7.18 -9.39
N LEU A 87 -0.15 -6.52 -8.29
CA LEU A 87 -1.47 -5.91 -8.17
C LEU A 87 -1.63 -4.74 -9.13
N LEU A 88 -0.62 -3.87 -9.25
CA LEU A 88 -0.67 -2.72 -10.17
C LEU A 88 -0.75 -3.17 -11.63
N GLU A 89 0.01 -4.20 -12.00
CA GLU A 89 -0.09 -4.83 -13.32
C GLU A 89 -1.49 -5.41 -13.57
N THR A 90 -2.08 -6.07 -12.57
CA THR A 90 -3.44 -6.62 -12.65
C THR A 90 -4.49 -5.52 -12.83
N ILE A 91 -4.39 -4.43 -12.08
CA ILE A 91 -5.26 -3.26 -12.19
C ILE A 91 -5.16 -2.65 -13.58
N HIS A 92 -3.93 -2.52 -14.11
CA HIS A 92 -3.70 -1.97 -15.45
C HIS A 92 -4.30 -2.86 -16.54
N ALA A 93 -4.09 -4.17 -16.49
CA ALA A 93 -4.70 -5.11 -17.43
C ALA A 93 -6.23 -5.07 -17.38
N PHE A 94 -6.81 -5.01 -16.17
CA PHE A 94 -8.26 -4.88 -15.99
C PHE A 94 -8.82 -3.59 -16.60
N GLU A 95 -8.13 -2.46 -16.43
CA GLU A 95 -8.53 -1.19 -17.04
C GLU A 95 -8.47 -1.25 -18.57
N LEU A 96 -7.46 -1.91 -19.15
CA LEU A 96 -7.38 -2.11 -20.60
C LEU A 96 -8.51 -2.98 -21.15
N ASP A 97 -8.88 -4.04 -20.43
CA ASP A 97 -9.91 -4.98 -20.87
C ASP A 97 -11.33 -4.44 -20.69
N THR A 98 -11.56 -3.64 -19.64
CA THR A 98 -12.92 -3.22 -19.23
C THR A 98 -13.21 -1.74 -19.41
N GLY A 99 -12.18 -0.90 -19.57
CA GLY A 99 -12.28 0.56 -19.56
C GLY A 99 -12.59 1.16 -18.18
N VAL A 100 -12.59 0.36 -17.11
CA VAL A 100 -12.90 0.78 -15.74
C VAL A 100 -11.61 0.89 -14.93
N ASN A 101 -11.38 2.02 -14.28
CA ASN A 101 -10.23 2.22 -13.39
C ASN A 101 -10.64 1.96 -11.91
N PRO A 102 -10.13 0.88 -11.28
CA PRO A 102 -10.42 0.57 -9.87
C PRO A 102 -9.85 1.57 -8.87
N ALA A 103 -8.80 2.33 -9.23
CA ALA A 103 -8.16 3.29 -8.35
C ALA A 103 -8.91 4.63 -8.26
N PHE A 104 -9.85 4.91 -9.18
CA PHE A 104 -10.55 6.20 -9.25
C PHE A 104 -11.70 6.37 -8.24
N ASN A 105 -12.11 5.30 -7.54
CA ASN A 105 -13.16 5.38 -6.51
C ASN A 105 -12.72 6.09 -5.21
N TYR A 106 -11.45 6.51 -5.11
CA TYR A 106 -10.94 7.28 -3.96
C TYR A 106 -10.95 8.80 -4.18
N ALA A 107 -11.50 9.27 -5.31
CA ALA A 107 -11.60 10.69 -5.63
C ALA A 107 -13.05 11.22 -5.49
N GLN A 108 -13.79 10.92 -4.42
CA GLN A 108 -14.99 11.68 -4.03
C GLN A 108 -15.12 11.73 -2.49
N PRO A 109 -15.68 12.83 -1.95
CA PRO A 109 -15.07 13.72 -0.95
C PRO A 109 -15.01 13.22 0.49
#